data_AF-A0A7S1EZK7-F1
#
_entry.id   AF-A0A7S1EZK7-F1
#
_cell.length_a   1.000
_cell.length_b   1.000
_cell.length_c   1.000
_cell.angle_alpha   90.00
_cell.angle_beta   90.00
_cell.angle_gamma   90.00
#
_symmetry.space_group_name_H-M   'P 1'
#
loop_
_entity.id
_entity.type
_entity.pdbx_description
1 polymer ?
#
loop_
_entity_poly.entity_id
_entity_poly.type
_entity_poly.pdbx_seq_one_letter_code
_entity_poly.pdbx_strand_id
1 'polypeptide(L)'
;MAEDLNFLVIVPKGDGECREFELSAAPQDTGEKLKKRIEKLCSIPTDDQELFVKGSLTDKPKWLFEDATLEEQDVVDNSIITVAVHGRLAPVEKPLSDLPDEQRIASGGAPQKISAMQVSSTSHDESEEVVRPETRILNYSWGDEKEFVKIYISKDSEPEVIGAAGDGQSGQVKVDWQSRALKLVVHTSRKDFVLNLDRIYYEIVPEHCKWKVSTDKRITLSLKKKVESTWLKLLKPE
;
A
#
# COMPACT_ATOMS: atom_id res chain seq x y z
N MET A 1 -33.87 -26.69 17.01
CA MET A 1 -32.40 -26.75 16.85
C MET A 1 -32.06 -25.58 15.96
N ALA A 2 -31.18 -24.68 16.41
CA ALA A 2 -30.71 -23.62 15.52
C ALA A 2 -29.91 -24.27 14.39
N GLU A 3 -30.08 -23.80 13.17
CA GLU A 3 -29.29 -24.26 12.03
C GLU A 3 -27.86 -23.70 12.15
N ASP A 4 -26.87 -24.49 11.74
CA ASP A 4 -25.48 -24.03 11.71
C ASP A 4 -25.33 -22.94 10.64
N LEU A 5 -24.59 -21.88 10.98
CA LEU A 5 -24.22 -20.82 10.06
C LEU A 5 -23.03 -21.28 9.23
N ASN A 6 -23.08 -21.08 7.91
CA ASN A 6 -21.97 -21.30 7.00
C ASN A 6 -21.41 -19.95 6.57
N PHE A 7 -20.09 -19.82 6.52
CA PHE A 7 -19.45 -18.58 6.10
C PHE A 7 -18.12 -18.84 5.40
N LEU A 8 -17.75 -17.90 4.53
CA LEU A 8 -16.48 -17.91 3.82
C LEU A 8 -15.43 -17.17 4.65
N VAL A 9 -14.37 -17.87 5.07
CA VAL A 9 -13.25 -17.32 5.82
C VAL A 9 -12.10 -16.99 4.88
N ILE A 10 -11.67 -15.73 4.85
CA ILE A 10 -10.56 -15.22 4.04
C ILE A 10 -9.36 -14.94 4.94
N VAL A 11 -8.23 -15.60 4.69
CA VAL A 11 -7.01 -15.53 5.50
C VAL A 11 -5.80 -15.11 4.64
N PRO A 12 -5.08 -14.03 4.96
CA PRO A 12 -3.91 -13.59 4.21
C PRO A 12 -2.73 -14.54 4.42
N LYS A 13 -1.96 -14.83 3.36
CA LYS A 13 -0.73 -15.63 3.45
C LYS A 13 0.54 -14.81 3.68
N GLY A 14 0.50 -13.50 3.40
CA GLY A 14 1.64 -12.58 3.55
C GLY A 14 2.38 -12.24 2.24
N ASP A 15 2.08 -12.92 1.14
CA ASP A 15 2.62 -12.68 -0.22
C ASP A 15 1.66 -11.85 -1.11
N GLY A 16 0.63 -11.24 -0.50
CA GLY A 16 -0.45 -10.58 -1.22
C GLY A 16 -1.57 -11.54 -1.66
N GLU A 17 -1.43 -12.85 -1.45
CA GLU A 17 -2.50 -13.81 -1.68
C GLU A 17 -3.35 -14.04 -0.42
N CYS A 18 -4.61 -14.41 -0.64
CA CYS A 18 -5.53 -14.89 0.38
C CYS A 18 -5.85 -16.37 0.17
N ARG A 19 -6.07 -17.11 1.25
CA ARG A 19 -6.73 -18.41 1.25
C ARG A 19 -8.19 -18.22 1.65
N GLU A 20 -9.06 -18.99 1.02
CA GLU A 20 -10.48 -19.01 1.31
C GLU A 20 -10.88 -20.39 1.83
N PHE A 21 -11.68 -20.42 2.89
CA PHE A 21 -12.17 -21.65 3.50
C PHE A 21 -13.66 -21.52 3.80
N GLU A 22 -14.42 -22.56 3.51
CA GLU A 22 -15.78 -22.66 4.02
C GLU A 22 -15.73 -23.20 5.46
N LEU A 23 -16.40 -22.52 6.37
CA LEU A 23 -16.48 -22.92 7.77
C LEU A 23 -17.92 -22.82 8.26
N SER A 24 -18.34 -23.80 9.06
CA SER A 24 -19.63 -23.78 9.73
C SER A 24 -19.45 -23.61 11.24
N ALA A 25 -20.39 -22.91 11.88
CA ALA A 25 -20.46 -22.77 13.33
C ALA A 25 -21.91 -22.56 13.80
N ALA A 26 -22.20 -22.97 15.03
CA ALA A 26 -23.53 -22.75 15.58
C ALA A 26 -23.70 -21.27 15.98
N PRO A 27 -24.90 -20.67 15.88
CA PRO A 27 -25.12 -19.25 16.23
C PRO A 27 -24.67 -18.85 17.64
N GLN A 28 -24.72 -19.80 18.59
CA GLN A 28 -24.30 -19.64 19.98
C GLN A 28 -22.78 -19.80 20.20
N ASP A 29 -21.99 -20.10 19.16
CA ASP A 29 -20.54 -20.05 19.29
C ASP A 29 -20.06 -18.61 19.41
N THR A 30 -18.90 -18.42 20.05
CA THR A 30 -18.30 -17.11 20.28
C THR A 30 -17.16 -16.85 19.29
N GLY A 31 -16.72 -15.59 19.20
CA GLY A 31 -15.54 -15.22 18.39
C GLY A 31 -14.28 -16.02 18.78
N GLU A 32 -14.08 -16.30 20.08
CA GLU A 32 -12.96 -17.11 20.56
C GLU A 32 -13.00 -18.55 20.02
N LYS A 33 -14.17 -19.19 20.04
CA LYS A 33 -14.33 -20.55 19.50
C LYS A 33 -14.05 -20.56 18.00
N LEU A 34 -14.49 -19.53 17.29
CA LEU A 34 -14.24 -19.38 15.87
C LEU A 34 -12.74 -19.23 15.56
N LYS A 35 -12.01 -18.40 16.31
CA LYS A 35 -10.55 -18.28 16.20
C LYS A 35 -9.84 -19.63 16.38
N LYS A 36 -10.25 -20.43 17.38
CA LYS A 36 -9.67 -21.78 17.61
C LYS A 36 -9.93 -22.74 16.45
N ARG A 37 -11.07 -22.62 15.76
CA ARG A 37 -11.35 -23.40 14.54
C ARG A 37 -10.44 -22.96 13.39
N ILE A 38 -10.26 -21.65 13.20
CA ILE A 38 -9.37 -21.06 12.17
C ILE A 38 -7.90 -21.43 12.45
N GLU A 39 -7.46 -21.39 13.70
CA GLU A 39 -6.11 -21.79 14.12
C GLU A 39 -5.79 -23.22 13.69
N LYS A 40 -6.74 -24.16 13.89
CA LYS A 40 -6.56 -25.56 13.46
C LYS A 40 -6.41 -25.71 11.96
N LEU A 41 -7.06 -24.86 11.17
CA LEU A 41 -7.01 -24.91 9.70
C LEU A 41 -5.75 -24.23 9.13
N CYS A 42 -5.35 -23.11 9.71
CA CYS A 42 -4.32 -22.24 9.16
C CYS A 42 -2.99 -22.25 9.92
N SER A 43 -2.94 -22.88 11.10
CA SER A 43 -1.81 -22.82 12.03
C SER A 43 -1.39 -21.39 12.38
N ILE A 44 -2.38 -20.52 12.61
CA ILE A 44 -2.19 -19.14 13.08
C ILE A 44 -2.67 -19.08 14.53
N PRO A 45 -1.82 -18.70 15.51
CA PRO A 45 -2.23 -18.58 16.91
C PRO A 45 -3.45 -17.68 17.09
N THR A 46 -4.35 -18.01 18.01
CA THR A 46 -5.57 -17.21 18.26
C THR A 46 -5.28 -15.76 18.64
N ASP A 47 -4.17 -15.53 19.35
CA ASP A 47 -3.74 -14.22 19.83
C ASP A 47 -3.24 -13.32 18.67
N ASP A 48 -2.82 -13.94 17.56
CA ASP A 48 -2.39 -13.23 16.36
C ASP A 48 -3.56 -12.95 15.40
N GLN A 49 -4.75 -13.52 15.64
CA GLN A 49 -5.91 -13.37 14.75
C GLN A 49 -6.76 -12.16 15.14
N GLU A 50 -7.28 -11.44 14.15
CA GLU A 50 -8.36 -10.48 14.32
C GLU A 50 -9.44 -10.77 13.30
N LEU A 51 -10.68 -10.89 13.76
CA LEU A 51 -11.79 -11.32 12.92
C LEU A 51 -12.69 -10.14 12.59
N PHE A 52 -12.98 -10.00 11.29
CA PHE A 52 -13.92 -9.02 10.76
C PHE A 52 -15.03 -9.75 10.03
N VAL A 53 -16.28 -9.41 10.32
CA VAL A 53 -17.43 -9.91 9.57
C VAL A 53 -17.93 -8.84 8.60
N LYS A 54 -18.20 -9.27 7.37
CA LYS A 54 -19.00 -8.52 6.40
C LYS A 54 -20.29 -9.28 6.17
N GLY A 55 -21.38 -8.77 6.75
CA GLY A 55 -22.72 -9.32 6.54
C GLY A 55 -23.31 -8.90 5.19
N SER A 56 -24.36 -9.59 4.77
CA SER A 56 -25.09 -9.29 3.52
C SER A 56 -25.77 -7.91 3.54
N LEU A 57 -26.17 -7.43 4.73
CA LEU A 57 -26.93 -6.18 4.90
C LEU A 57 -26.05 -4.94 5.10
N THR A 58 -24.78 -5.10 5.50
CA THR A 58 -23.91 -3.98 5.87
C THR A 58 -22.64 -3.99 5.02
N ASP A 59 -22.40 -2.89 4.28
CA ASP A 59 -21.21 -2.77 3.44
C ASP A 59 -19.91 -2.57 4.24
N LYS A 60 -20.02 -2.21 5.53
CA LYS A 60 -18.87 -1.91 6.38
C LYS A 60 -18.50 -3.14 7.21
N PRO A 61 -17.23 -3.60 7.15
CA PRO A 61 -16.76 -4.68 8.00
C PRO A 61 -16.85 -4.26 9.48
N LYS A 62 -17.32 -5.18 10.32
CA LYS A 62 -17.46 -5.02 11.78
C LYS A 62 -16.52 -6.01 12.46
N TRP A 63 -15.90 -5.60 13.56
CA TRP A 63 -15.08 -6.48 14.39
C TRP A 63 -15.94 -7.54 15.07
N LEU A 64 -15.43 -8.77 15.13
CA LEU A 64 -15.99 -9.82 15.97
C LEU A 64 -15.29 -9.84 17.32
N PHE A 65 -16.04 -9.57 18.37
CA PHE A 65 -15.65 -9.72 19.77
C PHE A 65 -15.56 -11.20 20.14
N GLU A 66 -14.59 -11.52 20.99
CA GLU A 66 -14.25 -12.89 21.35
C GLU A 66 -15.25 -13.53 22.32
N ASP A 67 -15.88 -12.72 23.16
CA ASP A 67 -16.78 -13.08 24.25
C ASP A 67 -18.27 -13.06 23.85
N ALA A 68 -18.62 -12.32 22.80
CA ALA A 68 -19.99 -12.29 22.28
C ALA A 68 -20.26 -13.45 21.32
N THR A 69 -21.51 -13.91 21.30
CA THR A 69 -21.97 -14.96 20.38
C THR A 69 -22.05 -14.44 18.94
N LEU A 70 -22.02 -15.33 17.95
CA LEU A 70 -22.15 -14.95 16.55
C LEU A 70 -23.52 -14.29 16.28
N GLU A 71 -24.59 -14.79 16.91
CA GLU A 71 -25.94 -14.22 16.81
C GLU A 71 -26.02 -12.79 17.35
N GLU A 72 -25.49 -12.52 18.56
CA GLU A 72 -25.46 -11.17 19.17
C GLU A 72 -24.68 -10.16 18.33
N GLN A 73 -23.77 -10.65 17.47
CA GLN A 73 -22.93 -9.83 16.62
C GLN A 73 -23.47 -9.66 15.20
N ASP A 74 -24.70 -10.12 14.95
CA ASP A 74 -25.40 -10.07 13.67
C ASP A 74 -24.72 -10.88 12.56
N VAL A 75 -24.03 -11.96 12.92
CA VAL A 75 -23.46 -12.89 11.93
C VAL A 75 -24.59 -13.76 11.38
N VAL A 76 -24.77 -13.71 10.07
CA VAL A 76 -25.80 -14.47 9.36
C VAL A 76 -25.17 -15.53 8.45
N ASP A 77 -25.96 -16.49 8.00
CA ASP A 77 -25.53 -17.48 7.02
C ASP A 77 -25.02 -16.80 5.73
N ASN A 78 -23.98 -17.38 5.13
CA ASN A 78 -23.22 -16.86 3.99
C ASN A 78 -22.49 -15.53 4.24
N SER A 79 -22.24 -15.16 5.50
CA SER A 79 -21.35 -14.02 5.81
C SER A 79 -19.91 -14.29 5.34
N ILE A 80 -19.14 -13.22 5.12
CA ILE A 80 -17.70 -13.32 4.85
C ILE A 80 -16.94 -12.90 6.11
N ILE A 81 -16.05 -13.77 6.57
CA ILE A 81 -15.18 -13.50 7.72
C ILE A 81 -13.76 -13.28 7.20
N THR A 82 -13.24 -12.07 7.36
CA THR A 82 -11.84 -11.76 7.03
C THR A 82 -11.00 -11.86 8.28
N VAL A 83 -9.87 -12.56 8.20
CA VAL A 83 -8.90 -12.68 9.28
C VAL A 83 -7.75 -11.72 9.00
N ALA A 84 -7.49 -10.75 9.86
CA ALA A 84 -6.21 -10.06 9.88
C ALA A 84 -5.26 -10.78 10.83
N VAL A 85 -3.97 -10.80 10.51
CA VAL A 85 -2.94 -11.44 11.33
C VAL A 85 -2.03 -10.35 11.88
N HIS A 86 -2.09 -10.11 13.18
CA HIS A 86 -1.15 -9.23 13.87
C HIS A 86 0.25 -9.85 13.89
N GLY A 87 1.29 -9.02 13.79
CA GLY A 87 2.65 -9.41 14.19
C GLY A 87 3.44 -10.33 13.24
N ARG A 88 2.88 -10.84 12.13
CA ARG A 88 3.71 -11.41 11.07
C ARG A 88 4.39 -10.31 10.26
N LEU A 89 5.47 -9.77 10.83
CA LEU A 89 6.64 -9.45 10.00
C LEU A 89 6.86 -10.67 9.11
N ALA A 90 7.02 -10.45 7.80
CA ALA A 90 7.31 -11.50 6.84
C ALA A 90 8.28 -12.52 7.47
N PRO A 91 8.06 -13.84 7.26
CA PRO A 91 8.94 -14.85 7.82
C PRO A 91 10.37 -14.40 7.58
N VAL A 92 11.12 -14.17 8.66
CA VAL A 92 12.55 -13.88 8.59
C VAL A 92 13.09 -14.98 7.68
N GLU A 93 13.41 -14.62 6.45
CA GLU A 93 13.98 -15.55 5.49
C GLU A 93 15.12 -16.21 6.25
N LYS A 94 15.09 -17.54 6.35
CA LYS A 94 16.21 -18.27 6.91
C LYS A 94 17.46 -17.70 6.25
N PRO A 95 18.48 -17.28 7.01
CA PRO A 95 19.66 -16.67 6.44
C PRO A 95 20.14 -17.55 5.28
N LEU A 96 20.44 -16.91 4.15
CA LEU A 96 20.97 -17.50 2.90
C LEU A 96 22.37 -18.14 3.10
N SER A 97 22.67 -18.68 4.28
CA SER A 97 23.93 -19.30 4.64
C SER A 97 24.05 -20.76 4.20
N ASP A 98 22.97 -21.39 3.70
CA ASP A 98 22.94 -22.81 3.31
C ASP A 98 22.81 -23.07 1.80
N LEU A 99 23.17 -22.10 0.94
CA LEU A 99 23.35 -22.39 -0.49
C LEU A 99 24.78 -22.89 -0.74
N PRO A 100 24.97 -24.09 -1.34
CA PRO A 100 26.29 -24.61 -1.66
C PRO A 100 27.05 -23.66 -2.60
N ASP A 101 28.35 -23.48 -2.37
CA ASP A 101 29.20 -22.49 -3.05
C ASP A 101 29.18 -22.63 -4.59
N GLU A 102 28.83 -23.81 -5.12
CA GLU A 102 28.69 -24.08 -6.55
C GLU A 102 27.57 -23.25 -7.22
N GLN A 103 26.59 -22.74 -6.46
CA GLN A 103 25.53 -21.86 -6.98
C GLN A 103 25.84 -20.36 -6.85
N ARG A 104 26.99 -19.99 -6.25
CA ARG A 104 27.39 -18.57 -6.08
C ARG A 104 28.21 -18.00 -7.24
N ILE A 105 28.62 -18.83 -8.21
CA ILE A 105 29.46 -18.39 -9.33
C ILE A 105 28.63 -18.26 -10.59
N ALA A 106 28.06 -17.07 -10.81
CA ALA A 106 27.60 -16.67 -12.13
C ALA A 106 28.83 -16.37 -13.00
N SER A 107 29.15 -17.27 -13.95
CA SER A 107 30.19 -17.03 -14.96
C SER A 107 29.73 -15.91 -15.90
N GLY A 108 30.16 -14.68 -15.61
CA GLY A 108 30.00 -13.54 -16.52
C GLY A 108 30.79 -13.77 -17.81
N GLY A 109 30.09 -13.79 -18.94
CA GLY A 109 30.71 -13.84 -20.27
C GLY A 109 31.58 -12.60 -20.55
N ALA A 110 32.46 -12.71 -21.55
CA ALA A 110 33.35 -11.63 -21.94
C ALA A 110 32.56 -10.36 -22.32
N PRO A 111 32.96 -9.18 -21.83
CA PRO A 111 32.27 -7.92 -22.12
C PRO A 111 32.23 -7.64 -23.62
N GLN A 112 31.02 -7.49 -24.17
CA GLN A 112 30.84 -7.06 -25.55
C GLN A 112 31.12 -5.57 -25.68
N LYS A 113 32.05 -5.23 -26.56
CA LYS A 113 32.45 -3.86 -26.88
C LYS A 113 31.31 -3.19 -27.65
N ILE A 114 30.58 -2.29 -26.99
CA ILE A 114 29.54 -1.48 -27.62
C ILE A 114 30.25 -0.46 -28.53
N SER A 115 30.09 -0.64 -29.84
CA SER A 115 30.58 0.30 -30.84
C SER A 115 29.86 1.64 -30.69
N ALA A 116 30.65 2.71 -30.56
CA ALA A 116 30.18 4.09 -30.49
C ALA A 116 29.36 4.44 -31.74
N MET A 117 28.05 4.47 -31.59
CA MET A 117 27.13 4.94 -32.63
C MET A 117 26.96 6.44 -32.43
N GLN A 118 27.42 7.20 -33.43
CA GLN A 118 27.37 8.66 -33.47
C GLN A 118 25.94 9.16 -33.27
N VAL A 119 25.73 9.91 -32.18
CA VAL A 119 24.49 10.67 -31.97
C VAL A 119 24.68 12.04 -32.60
N SER A 120 23.84 12.29 -33.61
CA SER A 120 23.77 13.51 -34.39
C SER A 120 23.30 14.68 -33.53
N SER A 121 24.08 15.76 -33.57
CA SER A 121 23.86 17.05 -32.94
C SER A 121 22.57 17.71 -33.44
N THR A 122 21.59 17.86 -32.54
CA THR A 122 20.43 18.74 -32.74
C THR A 122 20.54 19.85 -31.71
N SER A 123 20.96 21.03 -32.16
CA SER A 123 21.16 22.23 -31.35
C SER A 123 19.82 22.80 -30.88
N HIS A 124 19.44 22.50 -29.63
CA HIS A 124 18.38 23.20 -28.90
C HIS A 124 18.81 23.37 -27.44
N ASP A 125 19.38 24.53 -27.13
CA ASP A 125 19.54 25.12 -25.78
C ASP A 125 19.51 24.08 -24.62
N GLU A 126 20.54 23.23 -24.62
CA GLU A 126 20.68 22.08 -23.72
C GLU A 126 21.22 22.56 -22.38
N SER A 127 20.32 22.85 -21.43
CA SER A 127 20.67 22.55 -20.04
C SER A 127 20.81 21.03 -19.98
N GLU A 128 22.04 20.51 -19.97
CA GLU A 128 22.33 19.08 -19.80
C GLU A 128 21.54 18.53 -18.60
N GLU A 129 20.40 17.88 -18.87
CA GLU A 129 19.62 17.21 -17.84
C GLU A 129 20.46 16.01 -17.38
N VAL A 130 21.15 16.19 -16.26
CA VAL A 130 21.88 15.12 -15.59
C VAL A 130 20.87 14.02 -15.28
N VAL A 131 20.90 12.93 -16.04
CA VAL A 131 20.03 11.77 -15.84
C VAL A 131 20.41 11.12 -14.51
N ARG A 132 19.64 11.41 -13.47
CA ARG A 132 19.77 10.80 -12.15
C ARG A 132 18.90 9.54 -12.07
N PRO A 133 19.39 8.46 -11.42
CA PRO A 133 18.56 7.28 -11.19
C PRO A 133 17.33 7.65 -10.34
N GLU A 134 16.16 7.13 -10.71
CA GLU A 134 14.91 7.34 -9.98
C GLU A 134 14.66 6.21 -8.96
N THR A 135 14.17 6.55 -7.78
CA THR A 135 13.70 5.62 -6.74
C THR A 135 12.24 5.92 -6.42
N ARG A 136 11.37 4.91 -6.50
CA ARG A 136 9.93 5.11 -6.28
C ARG A 136 9.61 5.29 -4.79
N ILE A 137 8.76 6.28 -4.49
CA ILE A 137 8.14 6.45 -3.17
C ILE A 137 6.94 5.51 -3.09
N LEU A 138 6.99 4.54 -2.19
CA LEU A 138 5.97 3.49 -2.06
C LEU A 138 5.01 3.78 -0.89
N ASN A 139 5.51 4.37 0.18
CA ASN A 139 4.74 4.54 1.41
C ASN A 139 4.19 5.97 1.51
N TYR A 140 2.88 6.09 1.38
CA TYR A 140 2.14 7.32 1.62
C TYR A 140 0.76 7.01 2.21
N SER A 141 0.17 7.99 2.88
CA SER A 141 -1.22 7.96 3.32
C SER A 141 -2.00 9.09 2.67
N TRP A 142 -3.32 9.00 2.64
CA TRP A 142 -4.17 10.08 2.12
C TRP A 142 -5.44 10.23 2.93
N GLY A 143 -6.06 11.40 2.85
CA GLY A 143 -7.32 11.72 3.51
C GLY A 143 -8.21 12.58 2.63
N ASP A 144 -9.51 12.30 2.68
CA ASP A 144 -10.56 13.09 2.02
C ASP A 144 -10.99 14.24 2.94
N GLU A 145 -10.75 15.48 2.52
CA GLU A 145 -11.29 16.68 3.16
C GLU A 145 -12.27 17.35 2.20
N LYS A 146 -13.30 18.03 2.74
CA LYS A 146 -14.43 18.63 1.99
C LYS A 146 -14.09 18.99 0.53
N GLU A 147 -13.18 19.94 0.34
CA GLU A 147 -12.78 20.44 -0.98
C GLU A 147 -11.44 19.89 -1.52
N PHE A 148 -10.69 19.16 -0.69
CA PHE A 148 -9.32 18.74 -1.00
C PHE A 148 -9.09 17.28 -0.65
N VAL A 149 -8.35 16.57 -1.48
CA VAL A 149 -7.72 15.32 -1.05
C VAL A 149 -6.29 15.61 -0.66
N LYS A 150 -5.88 15.18 0.53
CA LYS A 150 -4.50 15.38 1.00
C LYS A 150 -3.74 14.08 0.98
N ILE A 151 -2.53 14.10 0.44
CA ILE A 151 -1.58 12.99 0.47
C ILE A 151 -0.42 13.37 1.37
N TYR A 152 -0.04 12.46 2.26
CA TYR A 152 0.99 12.64 3.26
C TYR A 152 2.10 11.61 3.06
N ILE A 153 3.33 12.10 2.95
CA ILE A 153 4.56 11.30 2.99
C ILE A 153 5.24 11.67 4.31
N SER A 154 5.29 10.76 5.28
CA SER A 154 5.82 11.05 6.62
C SER A 154 7.29 10.65 6.75
N LYS A 155 7.99 11.29 7.70
CA LYS A 155 9.36 10.90 8.06
C LYS A 155 9.44 9.47 8.59
N ASP A 156 8.40 9.01 9.27
CA ASP A 156 8.35 7.66 9.84
C ASP A 156 8.33 6.58 8.76
N SER A 157 7.70 6.85 7.60
CA SER A 157 7.62 5.90 6.50
C SER A 157 8.72 6.07 5.45
N GLU A 158 9.14 7.30 5.19
CA GLU A 158 10.08 7.65 4.10
C GLU A 158 11.14 8.67 4.59
N PRO A 159 12.01 8.32 5.56
CA PRO A 159 12.92 9.27 6.20
C PRO A 159 13.93 9.89 5.23
N GLU A 160 14.44 9.10 4.26
CA GLU A 160 15.37 9.59 3.23
C GLU A 160 14.72 10.67 2.36
N VAL A 161 13.45 10.50 2.00
CA VAL A 161 12.69 11.44 1.16
C VAL A 161 12.50 12.77 1.91
N ILE A 162 12.15 12.73 3.20
CA ILE A 162 11.97 13.93 4.00
C ILE A 162 13.30 14.65 4.24
N GLY A 163 14.37 13.92 4.50
CA GLY A 163 15.71 14.50 4.64
C GLY A 163 16.17 15.17 3.34
N ALA A 164 15.91 14.54 2.19
CA ALA A 164 16.21 15.09 0.87
C ALA A 164 15.39 16.34 0.52
N ALA A 165 14.11 16.36 0.90
CA ALA A 165 13.21 17.47 0.61
C ALA A 165 13.55 18.77 1.37
N GLY A 166 14.26 18.67 2.49
CA GLY A 166 14.72 19.82 3.27
C GLY A 166 13.57 20.74 3.71
N ASP A 167 13.63 22.01 3.27
CA ASP A 167 12.58 23.01 3.45
C ASP A 167 11.66 23.17 2.22
N GLY A 168 11.99 22.49 1.12
CA GLY A 168 11.31 22.61 -0.18
C GLY A 168 11.63 23.87 -0.99
N GLN A 169 12.42 24.82 -0.48
CA GLN A 169 12.65 26.11 -1.16
C GLN A 169 13.78 26.05 -2.18
N SER A 170 14.75 25.14 -2.00
CA SER A 170 15.97 25.06 -2.82
C SER A 170 15.80 24.31 -4.15
N GLY A 171 14.58 24.26 -4.71
CA GLY A 171 14.28 23.47 -5.90
C GLY A 171 14.42 21.96 -5.73
N GLN A 172 14.56 21.50 -4.48
CA GLN A 172 14.66 20.08 -4.12
C GLN A 172 13.36 19.32 -4.39
N VAL A 173 12.22 20.01 -4.38
CA VAL A 173 10.90 19.42 -4.55
C VAL A 173 10.24 20.02 -5.77
N LYS A 174 9.88 19.17 -6.73
CA LYS A 174 9.10 19.54 -7.91
C LYS A 174 7.82 18.71 -7.93
N VAL A 175 6.69 19.35 -8.20
CA VAL A 175 5.41 18.65 -8.36
C VAL A 175 4.79 19.07 -9.67
N ASP A 176 4.47 18.08 -10.49
CA ASP A 176 3.67 18.23 -11.70
C ASP A 176 2.25 17.74 -11.44
N TRP A 177 1.27 18.56 -11.80
CA TRP A 177 -0.15 18.31 -11.56
C TRP A 177 -0.87 18.17 -12.90
N GLN A 178 -1.66 17.11 -13.05
CA GLN A 178 -2.51 16.90 -14.21
C GLN A 178 -3.94 16.61 -13.73
N SER A 179 -4.91 16.69 -14.64
CA SER A 179 -6.33 16.53 -14.28
C SER A 179 -6.66 15.21 -13.57
N ARG A 180 -5.88 14.14 -13.82
CA ARG A 180 -6.03 12.81 -13.20
C ARG A 180 -4.69 12.13 -12.87
N ALA A 181 -3.63 12.90 -12.75
CA ALA A 181 -2.32 12.37 -12.39
C ALA A 181 -1.53 13.40 -11.59
N LEU A 182 -0.57 12.92 -10.80
CA LEU A 182 0.42 13.78 -10.19
C LEU A 182 1.78 13.09 -10.16
N LYS A 183 2.85 13.86 -10.40
CA LYS A 183 4.23 13.41 -10.23
C LYS A 183 4.95 14.33 -9.26
N LEU A 184 5.31 13.82 -8.10
CA LEU A 184 6.20 14.48 -7.15
C LEU A 184 7.62 13.92 -7.37
N VAL A 185 8.59 14.81 -7.51
CA VAL A 185 10.01 14.49 -7.61
C VAL A 185 10.76 15.21 -6.50
N VAL A 186 11.54 14.47 -5.71
CA VAL A 186 12.44 15.01 -4.70
C VAL A 186 13.88 14.75 -5.14
N HIS A 187 14.59 15.81 -5.50
CA HIS A 187 15.94 15.75 -6.05
C HIS A 187 16.99 15.61 -4.95
N THR A 188 17.96 14.73 -5.18
CA THR A 188 19.18 14.67 -4.36
C THR A 188 20.44 14.78 -5.22
N SER A 189 21.61 14.76 -4.57
CA SER A 189 22.89 14.73 -5.27
C SER A 189 23.16 13.41 -6.00
N ARG A 190 22.49 12.31 -5.62
CA ARG A 190 22.79 10.96 -6.15
C ARG A 190 21.65 10.30 -6.91
N LYS A 191 20.41 10.53 -6.49
CA LYS A 191 19.19 9.89 -7.02
C LYS A 191 17.98 10.79 -6.85
N ASP A 192 16.94 10.59 -7.63
CA ASP A 192 15.67 11.31 -7.49
C ASP A 192 14.63 10.38 -6.89
N PHE A 193 13.90 10.84 -5.86
CA PHE A 193 12.77 10.11 -5.33
C PHE A 193 11.48 10.53 -6.04
N VAL A 194 10.70 9.58 -6.51
CA VAL A 194 9.54 9.84 -7.37
C VAL A 194 8.29 9.19 -6.80
N LEU A 195 7.28 10.00 -6.49
CA LEU A 195 5.92 9.53 -6.29
C LEU A 195 5.13 9.82 -7.57
N ASN A 196 4.80 8.77 -8.31
CA ASN A 196 3.98 8.86 -9.50
C ASN A 196 2.61 8.21 -9.23
N LEU A 197 1.56 9.02 -9.25
CA LEU A 197 0.18 8.57 -9.10
C LEU A 197 -0.57 8.82 -10.39
N ASP A 198 -0.49 7.84 -11.28
CA ASP A 198 -1.26 7.79 -12.50
C ASP A 198 -2.66 7.25 -12.21
N ARG A 199 -3.67 7.71 -12.96
CA ARG A 199 -5.07 7.25 -12.87
C ARG A 199 -5.74 7.58 -11.53
N ILE A 200 -5.60 8.81 -11.04
CA ILE A 200 -6.43 9.33 -9.93
C ILE A 200 -7.91 9.16 -10.28
N TYR A 201 -8.71 8.67 -9.33
CA TYR A 201 -10.06 8.18 -9.59
C TYR A 201 -10.99 9.28 -10.14
N TYR A 202 -10.97 10.45 -9.50
CA TYR A 202 -11.73 11.63 -9.89
C TYR A 202 -10.81 12.75 -10.36
N GLU A 203 -11.38 13.70 -11.10
CA GLU A 203 -10.62 14.85 -11.60
C GLU A 203 -10.28 15.85 -10.50
N ILE A 204 -9.08 16.41 -10.61
CA ILE A 204 -8.60 17.52 -9.80
C ILE A 204 -8.56 18.81 -10.63
N VAL A 205 -8.39 19.95 -9.97
CA VAL A 205 -8.12 21.25 -10.62
C VAL A 205 -6.64 21.58 -10.41
N PRO A 206 -5.74 21.25 -11.36
CA PRO A 206 -4.29 21.35 -11.20
C PRO A 206 -3.81 22.72 -10.70
N GLU A 207 -4.42 23.79 -11.20
CA GLU A 207 -4.07 25.19 -10.91
C GLU A 207 -4.35 25.59 -9.45
N HIS A 208 -5.20 24.81 -8.77
CA HIS A 208 -5.54 25.00 -7.36
C HIS A 208 -4.91 23.95 -6.44
N CYS A 209 -4.13 23.02 -7.00
CA CYS A 209 -3.37 22.06 -6.21
C CYS A 209 -2.16 22.76 -5.58
N LYS A 210 -1.80 22.32 -4.38
CA LYS A 210 -0.72 22.92 -3.59
C LYS A 210 0.10 21.83 -2.94
N TRP A 211 1.33 22.12 -2.61
CA TRP A 211 2.15 21.25 -1.77
C TRP A 211 2.82 22.06 -0.66
N LYS A 212 3.19 21.38 0.43
CA LYS A 212 3.91 21.95 1.56
C LYS A 212 4.87 20.92 2.12
N VAL A 213 6.11 21.33 2.34
CA VAL A 213 7.09 20.57 3.13
C VAL A 213 7.03 21.09 4.56
N SER A 214 6.92 20.18 5.52
CA SER A 214 7.17 20.45 6.93
C SER A 214 8.49 19.78 7.28
N THR A 215 9.53 20.61 7.44
CA THR A 215 10.89 20.17 7.70
C THR A 215 10.92 19.14 8.81
N ASP A 216 11.62 18.03 8.56
CA ASP A 216 11.78 16.91 9.48
C ASP A 216 10.47 16.21 9.92
N LYS A 217 9.35 16.47 9.23
CA LYS A 217 8.06 15.88 9.59
C LYS A 217 7.40 15.15 8.43
N ARG A 218 7.02 15.88 7.36
CA ARG A 218 6.27 15.32 6.23
C ARG A 218 6.20 16.24 5.02
N ILE A 219 5.94 15.66 3.85
CA ILE A 219 5.45 16.36 2.66
C ILE A 219 3.92 16.20 2.62
N THR A 220 3.20 17.29 2.34
CA THR A 220 1.74 17.29 2.17
C THR A 220 1.39 17.79 0.77
N LEU A 221 0.71 16.97 -0.01
CA LEU A 221 0.15 17.33 -1.31
C LEU A 221 -1.36 17.56 -1.14
N SER A 222 -1.88 18.71 -1.55
CA SER A 222 -3.30 19.07 -1.45
C SER A 222 -3.89 19.17 -2.85
N LEU A 223 -4.71 18.20 -3.22
CA LEU A 223 -5.35 18.05 -4.50
C LEU A 223 -6.72 18.72 -4.45
N LYS A 224 -6.94 19.83 -5.16
CA LYS A 224 -8.26 20.48 -5.22
C LYS A 224 -9.20 19.61 -6.05
N LYS A 225 -10.31 19.16 -5.47
CA LYS A 225 -11.31 18.38 -6.19
C LYS A 225 -11.99 19.24 -7.26
N LYS A 226 -12.25 18.69 -8.44
CA LYS A 226 -13.05 19.36 -9.47
C LYS A 226 -14.54 19.36 -9.14
N VAL A 227 -15.02 18.29 -8.50
CA VAL A 227 -16.39 18.14 -8.01
C VAL A 227 -16.34 17.83 -6.52
N GLU A 228 -17.12 18.55 -5.72
CA GLU A 228 -17.23 18.31 -4.27
C GLU A 228 -17.97 16.99 -4.01
N SER A 229 -17.21 15.90 -3.90
CA SER A 229 -17.69 14.58 -3.54
C SER A 229 -16.74 13.90 -2.55
N THR A 230 -17.25 12.91 -1.83
CA THR A 230 -16.43 12.07 -0.94
C THR A 230 -15.66 11.05 -1.77
N TRP A 231 -14.33 11.04 -1.63
CA TRP A 231 -13.49 10.06 -2.31
C TRP A 231 -13.34 8.82 -1.44
N LEU A 232 -13.82 7.68 -1.94
CA LEU A 232 -13.64 6.37 -1.29
C LEU A 232 -12.37 5.64 -1.75
N LYS A 233 -11.81 6.04 -2.89
CA LYS A 233 -10.60 5.48 -3.49
C LYS A 233 -9.77 6.62 -4.10
N LEU A 234 -8.46 6.57 -3.93
CA LEU A 234 -7.54 7.53 -4.53
C LEU A 234 -7.26 7.20 -6.01
N LEU A 235 -6.96 5.94 -6.29
CA LEU A 235 -6.58 5.45 -7.63
C LEU A 235 -7.64 4.52 -8.20
N LYS A 236 -7.72 4.45 -9.54
CA LYS A 236 -8.50 3.42 -10.23
C LYS A 236 -7.77 2.07 -10.12
N PRO A 237 -8.48 0.95 -9.91
CA PRO A 237 -7.89 -0.38 -10.04
C PRO A 237 -7.36 -0.55 -11.47
N GLU A 238 -6.32 -1.37 -11.62
CA GLU A 238 -5.70 -1.62 -12.93
C GLU A 238 -6.69 -2.19 -13.92
#